data_AF-B9RWM2-F1
#
_entry.id   AF-B9RWM2-F1
#
_cell.length_a   1.000
_cell.length_b   1.000
_cell.length_c   1.000
_cell.angle_alpha   90.00
_cell.angle_beta   90.00
_cell.angle_gamma   90.00
#
_symmetry.space_group_name_H-M   'P 1'
#
loop_
_entity.id
_entity.type
_entity.pdbx_description
1 polymer ?
#
loop_
_entity_poly.entity_id
_entity_poly.type
_entity_poly.pdbx_seq_one_letter_code
_entity_poly.pdbx_strand_id
1 'polypeptide(L)'
;MGTEELDCVAISINEKLGSLSPLSSDRCIFKVPNQVRVVNEKAYAPEIIAIGPYHRGKDHLKAMEEHKIRYLQRFLRRSHQNSVLGIVQAIRALEETARNCYSEPVSLTQDEFVEMMVVDGCFIVEFSYRCVETADPEDPIFQTNQIQSRLMLDLLLVENQLPFFVLIKLFHMITGQENSIIKLLLKVFKFLLPGRGYNPKHEYTSEQIGQIRHLLELIHDNWQPLPTRMESYLNMRENVKRSFPRCAIELQEAGIKFKKVEEQNLFDISFRNGVMRIPTLTIRDETQCIMRNLIAYEQLIPRSSPIYVSDYMIFMDSLINSEKDVELLCRKGIIENWLGDDKAVAILCNKIGDNVFCDRALYAEIQYSVNMHCNKRWNVWMAKLRHNYFHSPWALISVLAAIILLFLTFSQTLYSVFSYYK
;
A
#
# COMPACT_ATOMS: atom_id res chain seq x y z
N MET A 1 60.20 -23.88 19.89
CA MET A 1 58.94 -23.23 20.29
C MET A 1 58.70 -22.12 19.29
N GLY A 2 57.89 -22.40 18.25
CA GLY A 2 57.54 -21.39 17.26
C GLY A 2 56.43 -20.52 17.84
N THR A 3 56.69 -19.24 17.98
CA THR A 3 55.68 -18.21 18.22
C THR A 3 54.82 -18.13 16.96
N GLU A 4 53.61 -18.70 17.00
CA GLU A 4 52.56 -18.35 16.04
C GLU A 4 52.33 -16.84 16.18
N GLU A 5 52.80 -16.07 15.19
CA GLU A 5 52.40 -14.68 15.04
C GLU A 5 50.88 -14.65 14.86
N LEU A 6 50.18 -14.23 15.92
CA LEU A 6 48.75 -13.97 15.86
C LEU A 6 48.51 -12.86 14.85
N ASP A 7 47.94 -13.24 13.71
CA ASP A 7 47.56 -12.33 12.64
C ASP A 7 46.62 -11.24 13.20
N CYS A 8 47.05 -9.98 13.14
CA CYS A 8 46.30 -8.84 13.64
C CYS A 8 44.92 -8.71 12.97
N VAL A 9 44.78 -9.18 11.73
CA VAL A 9 43.50 -9.24 11.03
C VAL A 9 42.59 -10.28 11.66
N ALA A 10 43.11 -11.44 12.05
CA ALA A 10 42.34 -12.48 12.72
C ALA A 10 41.85 -12.04 14.11
N ILE A 11 42.69 -11.32 14.88
CA ILE A 11 42.27 -10.72 16.16
C ILE A 11 41.14 -9.71 15.93
N SER A 12 41.31 -8.79 14.97
CA SER A 12 40.29 -7.78 14.66
C SER A 12 38.97 -8.41 14.18
N ILE A 13 39.04 -9.49 13.39
CA ILE A 13 37.85 -10.23 12.95
C ILE A 13 37.19 -10.93 14.14
N ASN A 14 37.95 -11.56 15.03
CA ASN A 14 37.41 -12.23 16.22
C ASN A 14 36.75 -11.26 17.20
N GLU A 15 37.33 -10.06 17.38
CA GLU A 15 36.69 -8.98 18.15
C GLU A 15 35.38 -8.54 17.51
N LYS A 16 35.35 -8.36 16.18
CA LYS A 16 34.11 -8.03 15.45
C LYS A 16 33.07 -9.13 15.60
N LEU A 17 33.45 -10.40 15.47
CA LEU A 17 32.56 -11.56 15.66
C LEU A 17 32.02 -11.65 17.08
N GLY A 18 32.86 -11.40 18.10
CA GLY A 18 32.45 -11.37 19.50
C GLY A 18 31.58 -10.17 19.87
N SER A 19 31.69 -9.07 19.12
CA SER A 19 30.86 -7.86 19.29
C SER A 19 29.51 -7.91 18.56
N LEU A 20 29.23 -8.96 17.79
CA LEU A 20 27.95 -9.11 17.11
C LEU A 20 26.84 -9.27 18.15
N SER A 21 25.99 -8.26 18.27
CA SER A 21 24.71 -8.41 18.96
C SER A 21 23.91 -9.55 18.30
N PRO A 22 23.18 -10.37 19.08
CA PRO A 22 22.26 -11.35 18.51
C PRO A 22 21.35 -10.68 17.47
N LEU A 23 21.04 -11.39 16.39
CA LEU A 23 20.01 -10.96 15.44
C LEU A 23 18.67 -10.96 16.18
N SER A 24 18.27 -9.82 16.75
CA SER A 24 16.96 -9.65 17.37
C SER A 24 15.88 -9.71 16.29
N SER A 25 14.88 -10.57 16.51
CA SER A 25 13.67 -10.67 15.69
C SER A 25 12.70 -9.50 15.91
N ASP A 26 13.00 -8.61 16.86
CA ASP A 26 12.05 -7.60 17.34
C ASP A 26 12.12 -6.30 16.51
N ARG A 27 13.10 -6.20 15.61
CA ARG A 27 13.26 -5.07 14.69
C ARG A 27 12.08 -5.02 13.72
N CYS A 28 11.34 -3.92 13.77
CA CYS A 28 10.14 -3.71 12.98
C CYS A 28 10.03 -2.31 12.38
N ILE A 29 10.83 -1.34 12.87
CA ILE A 29 10.85 0.03 12.37
C ILE A 29 12.15 0.25 11.59
N PHE A 30 12.00 0.28 10.27
CA PHE A 30 13.12 0.26 9.33
C PHE A 30 13.33 1.60 8.66
N LYS A 31 14.57 1.86 8.22
CA LYS A 31 14.81 2.85 7.17
C LYS A 31 14.60 2.24 5.80
N VAL A 32 14.07 3.04 4.89
CA VAL A 32 13.86 2.71 3.49
C VAL A 32 15.23 2.57 2.82
N PRO A 33 15.51 1.42 2.18
CA PRO A 33 16.75 1.21 1.45
C PRO A 33 16.92 2.26 0.35
N ASN A 34 18.17 2.70 0.13
CA ASN A 34 18.49 3.75 -0.83
C ASN A 34 18.00 3.45 -2.26
N GLN A 35 17.97 2.17 -2.66
CA GLN A 35 17.45 1.73 -3.97
C GLN A 35 15.97 2.05 -4.14
N VAL A 36 15.16 1.93 -3.08
CA VAL A 36 13.72 2.25 -3.14
C VAL A 36 13.53 3.77 -3.02
N ARG A 37 14.32 4.42 -2.17
CA ARG A 37 14.29 5.86 -1.91
C ARG A 37 14.57 6.72 -3.15
N VAL A 38 15.57 6.36 -3.96
CA VAL A 38 16.02 7.19 -5.09
C VAL A 38 14.93 7.46 -6.14
N VAL A 39 13.92 6.58 -6.23
CA VAL A 39 12.82 6.77 -7.19
C VAL A 39 11.92 7.94 -6.79
N ASN A 40 11.68 8.11 -5.48
CA ASN A 40 10.93 9.24 -4.95
C ASN A 40 11.30 9.47 -3.48
N GLU A 41 12.30 10.32 -3.24
CA GLU A 41 12.79 10.60 -1.90
C GLU A 41 11.74 11.30 -1.03
N LYS A 42 10.93 12.17 -1.63
CA LYS A 42 9.88 12.94 -0.94
C LYS A 42 8.79 12.04 -0.38
N ALA A 43 8.56 10.85 -0.95
CA ALA A 43 7.55 9.91 -0.47
C ALA A 43 7.86 9.34 0.93
N TYR A 44 9.10 9.45 1.41
CA TYR A 44 9.54 8.84 2.67
C TYR A 44 9.99 9.86 3.72
N ALA A 45 9.96 11.16 3.40
CA ALA A 45 10.39 12.21 4.30
C ALA A 45 9.18 12.96 4.86
N PRO A 46 9.06 13.12 6.19
CA PRO A 46 7.96 13.87 6.78
C PRO A 46 8.02 15.34 6.38
N GLU A 47 6.85 15.90 6.15
CA GLU A 47 6.68 17.29 5.70
C GLU A 47 6.45 18.24 6.87
N ILE A 48 5.73 17.82 7.91
CA ILE A 48 5.31 18.69 9.01
C ILE A 48 5.60 18.12 10.40
N ILE A 49 5.69 16.80 10.58
CA ILE A 49 5.94 16.20 11.89
C ILE A 49 6.90 15.02 11.86
N ALA A 50 7.97 15.10 12.66
CA ALA A 50 8.80 13.94 12.99
C ALA A 50 8.14 13.12 14.09
N ILE A 51 8.19 11.80 13.99
CA ILE A 51 7.79 10.84 15.02
C ILE A 51 8.90 9.81 15.10
N GLY A 52 9.35 9.53 16.31
CA GLY A 52 10.47 8.63 16.50
C GLY A 52 11.82 9.29 16.22
N PRO A 53 12.91 8.49 16.21
CA PRO A 53 14.27 9.00 16.17
C PRO A 53 14.76 9.42 14.77
N TYR A 54 14.30 8.80 13.68
CA TYR A 54 14.97 8.91 12.37
C TYR A 54 14.84 10.27 11.69
N HIS A 55 13.85 11.08 12.06
CA HIS A 55 13.63 12.42 11.50
C HIS A 55 13.69 13.54 12.54
N ARG A 56 14.04 13.21 13.78
CA ARG A 56 14.12 14.15 14.89
C ARG A 56 15.15 15.25 14.61
N GLY A 57 14.81 16.48 14.98
CA GLY A 57 15.72 17.63 14.93
C GLY A 57 15.86 18.31 13.58
N LYS A 58 15.20 17.83 12.51
CA LYS A 58 15.19 18.50 11.21
C LYS A 58 14.54 19.89 11.30
N ASP A 59 15.19 20.89 10.73
CA ASP A 59 14.80 22.31 10.89
C ASP A 59 13.37 22.60 10.45
N HIS A 60 12.92 22.00 9.33
CA HIS A 60 11.58 22.23 8.79
C HIS A 60 10.46 21.59 9.63
N LEU A 61 10.80 20.72 10.58
CA LEU A 61 9.83 20.00 11.44
C LEU A 61 9.73 20.62 12.85
N LYS A 62 10.64 21.54 13.21
CA LYS A 62 10.72 22.14 14.55
C LYS A 62 9.43 22.84 14.99
N ALA A 63 8.70 23.43 14.05
CA ALA A 63 7.45 24.13 14.34
C ALA A 63 6.42 23.22 15.04
N MET A 64 6.41 21.93 14.72
CA MET A 64 5.45 20.99 15.29
C MET A 64 5.86 20.46 16.67
N GLU A 65 7.13 20.57 17.05
CA GLU A 65 7.60 20.11 18.38
C GLU A 65 6.90 20.88 19.52
N GLU A 66 6.67 22.19 19.37
CA GLU A 66 5.90 22.96 20.35
C GLU A 66 4.45 22.47 20.44
N HIS A 67 3.84 22.14 19.30
CA HIS A 67 2.49 21.58 19.26
C HIS A 67 2.39 20.21 19.91
N LYS A 68 3.42 19.35 19.79
CA LYS A 68 3.46 18.08 20.53
C LYS A 68 3.44 18.31 22.04
N ILE A 69 4.16 19.31 22.54
CA ILE A 69 4.12 19.66 23.98
C ILE A 69 2.73 20.16 24.39
N ARG A 70 2.04 20.95 23.56
CA ARG A 70 0.64 21.34 23.82
C ARG A 70 -0.29 20.13 23.87
N TYR A 71 -0.06 19.14 23.02
CA TYR A 71 -0.82 17.88 23.03
C TYR A 71 -0.51 17.02 24.26
N LEU A 72 0.75 16.97 24.70
CA LEU A 72 1.11 16.35 25.97
C LEU A 72 0.41 17.02 27.15
N GLN A 73 0.34 18.35 27.19
CA GLN A 73 -0.42 19.06 28.22
C GLN A 73 -1.91 18.70 28.22
N ARG A 74 -2.51 18.52 27.04
CA ARG A 74 -3.92 18.11 26.90
C ARG A 74 -4.13 16.65 27.30
N PHE A 75 -3.25 15.76 26.87
CA PHE A 75 -3.19 14.36 27.29
C PHE A 75 -3.17 14.27 28.82
N LEU A 76 -2.27 15.03 29.47
CA LEU A 76 -2.11 15.06 30.92
C LEU A 76 -3.35 15.57 31.67
N ARG A 77 -4.19 16.43 31.06
CA ARG A 77 -5.45 16.86 31.66
C ARG A 77 -6.53 15.78 31.62
N ARG A 78 -6.39 14.81 30.70
CA ARG A 78 -7.34 13.70 30.51
C ARG A 78 -6.93 12.44 31.27
N SER A 79 -5.63 12.19 31.42
CA SER A 79 -5.12 10.99 32.08
C SER A 79 -5.60 10.86 33.53
N HIS A 80 -5.90 9.66 34.00
CA HIS A 80 -6.26 9.45 35.41
C HIS A 80 -5.12 9.79 36.38
N GLN A 81 -3.89 9.72 35.88
CA GLN A 81 -2.67 10.12 36.57
C GLN A 81 -2.15 11.39 35.91
N ASN A 82 -2.60 12.57 36.38
CA ASN A 82 -2.14 13.89 35.95
C ASN A 82 -0.66 14.18 36.35
N SER A 83 0.23 13.21 36.16
CA SER A 83 1.63 13.27 36.59
C SER A 83 2.54 12.90 35.43
N VAL A 84 3.35 13.87 35.03
CA VAL A 84 4.45 13.68 34.07
C VAL A 84 5.36 12.54 34.52
N LEU A 85 5.64 12.47 35.83
CA LEU A 85 6.50 11.42 36.40
C LEU A 85 5.93 10.01 36.15
N GLY A 86 4.61 9.84 36.31
CA GLY A 86 3.96 8.54 36.10
C GLY A 86 4.08 8.06 34.65
N ILE A 87 3.85 8.96 33.68
CA ILE A 87 4.00 8.64 32.25
C ILE A 87 5.46 8.32 31.91
N VAL A 88 6.39 9.15 32.37
CA VAL A 88 7.83 8.94 32.13
C VAL A 88 8.28 7.60 32.71
N GLN A 89 7.87 7.24 33.93
CA GLN A 89 8.19 5.93 34.52
C GLN A 89 7.59 4.77 33.73
N ALA A 90 6.33 4.89 33.28
CA ALA A 90 5.67 3.87 32.50
C ALA A 90 6.37 3.62 31.15
N ILE A 91 6.81 4.68 30.46
CA ILE A 91 7.54 4.56 29.19
C ILE A 91 9.00 4.16 29.40
N ARG A 92 9.65 4.62 30.48
CA ARG A 92 11.02 4.21 30.84
C ARG A 92 11.12 2.70 31.05
N ALA A 93 10.10 2.07 31.63
CA ALA A 93 10.04 0.62 31.78
C ALA A 93 9.99 -0.16 30.44
N LEU A 94 9.65 0.52 29.34
CA LEU A 94 9.55 -0.05 28.00
C LEU A 94 10.71 0.35 27.08
N GLU A 95 11.65 1.14 27.58
CA GLU A 95 12.66 1.83 26.77
C GLU A 95 13.55 0.88 25.98
N GLU A 96 14.12 -0.14 26.63
CA GLU A 96 15.00 -1.11 26.00
C GLU A 96 14.29 -1.87 24.88
N THR A 97 13.10 -2.41 25.16
CA THR A 97 12.27 -3.11 24.16
C THR A 97 11.89 -2.18 23.00
N ALA A 98 11.51 -0.94 23.29
CA ALA A 98 11.14 0.04 22.28
C ALA A 98 12.33 0.46 21.41
N ARG A 99 13.52 0.58 21.99
CA ARG A 99 14.75 0.87 21.26
C ARG A 99 15.14 -0.29 20.34
N ASN A 100 14.94 -1.53 20.79
CA ASN A 100 15.24 -2.74 20.00
C ASN A 100 14.32 -2.92 18.77
N CYS A 101 13.18 -2.23 18.72
CA CYS A 101 12.32 -2.20 17.54
C CYS A 101 12.93 -1.47 16.34
N TYR A 102 13.92 -0.58 16.55
CA TYR A 102 14.56 0.17 15.47
C TYR A 102 15.68 -0.64 14.82
N SER A 103 15.66 -0.72 13.49
CA SER A 103 16.64 -1.50 12.74
C SER A 103 18.04 -0.88 12.73
N GLU A 104 18.12 0.44 12.85
CA GLU A 104 19.37 1.18 12.88
C GLU A 104 19.67 1.74 14.27
N PRO A 105 20.96 1.93 14.63
CA PRO A 105 21.34 2.51 15.91
C PRO A 105 20.69 3.88 16.14
N VAL A 106 20.07 4.05 17.30
CA VAL A 106 19.49 5.32 17.74
C VAL A 106 20.50 6.07 18.59
N SER A 107 20.94 7.24 18.12
CA SER A 107 21.98 8.05 18.77
C SER A 107 21.51 8.87 19.99
N LEU A 108 20.27 8.66 20.43
CA LEU A 108 19.70 9.35 21.60
C LEU A 108 20.13 8.65 22.89
N THR A 109 20.39 9.43 23.93
CA THR A 109 20.54 8.91 25.29
C THR A 109 19.25 8.22 25.75
N GLN A 110 19.31 7.50 26.87
CA GLN A 110 18.14 6.85 27.44
C GLN A 110 17.04 7.88 27.76
N ASP A 111 17.41 8.99 28.40
CA ASP A 111 16.45 10.02 28.81
C ASP A 111 15.83 10.74 27.61
N GLU A 112 16.63 11.13 26.61
CA GLU A 112 16.12 11.78 25.39
C GLU A 112 15.19 10.86 24.59
N PHE A 113 15.46 9.55 24.59
CA PHE A 113 14.61 8.57 23.92
C PHE A 113 13.27 8.39 24.64
N VAL A 114 13.28 8.30 25.97
CA VAL A 114 12.05 8.23 26.77
C VAL A 114 11.23 9.50 26.58
N GLU A 115 11.86 10.68 26.62
CA GLU A 115 11.20 11.96 26.38
C GLU A 115 10.53 11.98 25.00
N MET A 116 11.26 11.56 23.96
CA MET A 116 10.73 11.46 22.61
C MET A 116 9.51 10.52 22.52
N MET A 117 9.60 9.33 23.11
CA MET A 117 8.50 8.35 23.13
C MET A 117 7.25 8.89 23.83
N VAL A 118 7.43 9.60 24.95
CA VAL A 118 6.33 10.23 25.69
C VAL A 118 5.67 11.33 24.84
N VAL A 119 6.47 12.27 24.33
CA VAL A 119 5.96 13.43 23.59
C VAL A 119 5.28 13.00 22.29
N ASP A 120 5.94 12.15 21.50
CA ASP A 120 5.43 11.68 20.20
C ASP A 120 4.24 10.73 20.37
N GLY A 121 4.31 9.81 21.34
CA GLY A 121 3.23 8.86 21.61
C GLY A 121 1.97 9.55 22.14
N CYS A 122 2.13 10.51 23.08
CA CYS A 122 1.00 11.30 23.58
C CYS A 122 0.38 12.14 22.46
N PHE A 123 1.20 12.69 21.56
CA PHE A 123 0.69 13.40 20.39
C PHE A 123 -0.20 12.51 19.52
N ILE A 124 0.27 11.33 19.13
CA ILE A 124 -0.50 10.40 18.27
C ILE A 124 -1.82 10.01 18.94
N VAL A 125 -1.77 9.65 20.22
CA VAL A 125 -2.97 9.25 20.99
C VAL A 125 -3.97 10.40 21.11
N GLU A 126 -3.54 11.58 21.55
CA GLU A 126 -4.41 12.73 21.74
C GLU A 126 -4.94 13.27 20.40
N PHE A 127 -4.12 13.30 19.35
CA PHE A 127 -4.56 13.65 17.99
C PHE A 127 -5.65 12.71 17.49
N SER A 128 -5.43 11.41 17.65
CA SER A 128 -6.41 10.40 17.21
C SER A 128 -7.72 10.55 17.98
N TYR A 129 -7.63 10.79 19.29
CA TYR A 129 -8.80 11.00 20.15
C TYR A 129 -9.61 12.22 19.71
N ARG A 130 -8.94 13.35 19.48
CA ARG A 130 -9.58 14.61 19.08
C ARG A 130 -10.20 14.55 17.69
N CYS A 131 -9.61 13.81 16.76
CA CYS A 131 -10.18 13.59 15.43
C CYS A 131 -11.57 12.92 15.48
N VAL A 132 -11.85 12.11 16.51
CA VAL A 132 -13.09 11.32 16.59
C VAL A 132 -14.08 11.88 17.60
N GLU A 133 -13.62 12.30 18.79
CA GLU A 133 -14.49 12.56 19.93
C GLU A 133 -14.63 14.04 20.29
N THR A 134 -13.59 14.85 20.10
CA THR A 134 -13.54 16.23 20.60
C THR A 134 -12.70 17.14 19.72
N ALA A 135 -13.14 17.38 18.48
CA ALA A 135 -12.51 18.38 17.63
C ALA A 135 -12.73 19.76 18.26
N ASP A 136 -11.64 20.41 18.67
CA ASP A 136 -11.70 21.76 19.25
C ASP A 136 -11.35 22.79 18.16
N PRO A 137 -12.29 23.70 17.81
CA PRO A 137 -12.13 24.62 16.68
C PRO A 137 -10.95 25.58 16.78
N GLU A 138 -10.45 25.84 18.00
CA GLU A 138 -9.34 26.76 18.25
C GLU A 138 -7.97 26.11 18.00
N ASP A 139 -7.94 24.82 17.70
CA ASP A 139 -6.71 24.11 17.42
C ASP A 139 -6.25 24.31 15.97
N PRO A 140 -5.05 24.89 15.74
CA PRO A 140 -4.55 25.14 14.39
C PRO A 140 -4.48 23.90 13.50
N ILE A 141 -4.31 22.70 14.09
CA ILE A 141 -4.28 21.43 13.35
C ILE A 141 -5.66 21.12 12.74
N PHE A 142 -6.74 21.48 13.41
CA PHE A 142 -8.12 21.25 12.97
C PHE A 142 -8.72 22.44 12.21
N GLN A 143 -8.04 23.59 12.17
CA GLN A 143 -8.47 24.75 11.39
C GLN A 143 -8.29 24.56 9.88
N THR A 144 -7.38 23.68 9.44
CA THR A 144 -7.16 23.43 8.01
C THR A 144 -7.09 21.94 7.68
N ASN A 145 -7.89 21.51 6.70
CA ASN A 145 -7.86 20.14 6.20
C ASN A 145 -6.48 19.75 5.66
N GLN A 146 -5.73 20.72 5.11
CA GLN A 146 -4.40 20.48 4.57
C GLN A 146 -3.40 20.05 5.66
N ILE A 147 -3.38 20.72 6.83
CA ILE A 147 -2.48 20.33 7.93
C ILE A 147 -2.87 18.94 8.42
N GLN A 148 -4.17 18.67 8.62
CA GLN A 148 -4.64 17.36 9.08
C GLN A 148 -4.26 16.24 8.11
N SER A 149 -4.47 16.43 6.80
CA SER A 149 -4.10 15.43 5.78
C SER A 149 -2.60 15.17 5.76
N ARG A 150 -1.76 16.21 5.78
CA ARG A 150 -0.30 16.08 5.80
C ARG A 150 0.19 15.38 7.08
N LEU A 151 -0.42 15.69 8.21
CA LEU A 151 -0.12 15.05 9.50
C LEU A 151 -0.39 13.55 9.43
N MET A 152 -1.58 13.17 8.95
CA MET A 152 -1.93 11.77 8.81
C MET A 152 -1.00 11.03 7.85
N LEU A 153 -0.54 11.67 6.76
CA LEU A 153 0.46 11.06 5.87
C LEU A 153 1.81 10.85 6.56
N ASP A 154 2.29 11.86 7.29
CA ASP A 154 3.55 11.76 8.05
C ASP A 154 3.49 10.63 9.09
N LEU A 155 2.34 10.39 9.73
CA LEU A 155 2.13 9.29 10.68
C LEU A 155 2.13 7.89 10.02
N LEU A 156 1.99 7.80 8.70
CA LEU A 156 2.03 6.54 7.95
C LEU A 156 3.36 6.32 7.22
N LEU A 157 4.34 7.20 7.40
CA LEU A 157 5.67 6.98 6.82
C LEU A 157 6.38 5.85 7.57
N VAL A 158 6.98 4.91 6.83
CA VAL A 158 7.64 3.72 7.40
C VAL A 158 8.80 4.08 8.35
N GLU A 159 9.46 5.22 8.12
CA GLU A 159 10.56 5.72 8.94
C GLU A 159 10.11 6.62 10.11
N ASN A 160 8.82 6.92 10.20
CA ASN A 160 8.25 7.90 11.13
C ASN A 160 7.28 7.22 12.11
N GLN A 161 7.72 6.11 12.70
CA GLN A 161 6.90 5.21 13.51
C GLN A 161 7.39 5.12 14.96
N LEU A 162 6.47 4.78 15.85
CA LEU A 162 6.76 4.28 17.21
C LEU A 162 6.31 2.82 17.34
N PRO A 163 6.91 2.04 18.25
CA PRO A 163 6.40 0.73 18.59
C PRO A 163 4.97 0.82 19.12
N PHE A 164 4.08 -0.02 18.60
CA PHE A 164 2.64 0.10 18.85
C PHE A 164 2.26 -0.09 20.32
N PHE A 165 2.99 -0.95 21.05
CA PHE A 165 2.78 -1.15 22.47
C PHE A 165 2.99 0.12 23.32
N VAL A 166 3.79 1.09 22.84
CA VAL A 166 3.91 2.41 23.48
C VAL A 166 2.58 3.16 23.39
N LEU A 167 1.93 3.12 22.23
CA LEU A 167 0.63 3.76 22.02
C LEU A 167 -0.45 3.09 22.86
N ILE A 168 -0.47 1.76 22.93
CA ILE A 168 -1.38 1.00 23.81
C ILE A 168 -1.20 1.43 25.26
N LYS A 169 0.05 1.47 25.75
CA LYS A 169 0.34 1.84 27.14
C LYS A 169 -0.16 3.25 27.46
N LEU A 170 0.12 4.22 26.60
CA LEU A 170 -0.31 5.60 26.78
C LEU A 170 -1.84 5.74 26.72
N PHE A 171 -2.49 5.08 25.77
CA PHE A 171 -3.93 5.14 25.64
C PHE A 171 -4.67 4.50 26.83
N HIS A 172 -4.14 3.39 27.35
CA HIS A 172 -4.64 2.76 28.58
C HIS A 172 -4.58 3.72 29.78
N MET A 173 -3.54 4.56 29.88
CA MET A 173 -3.42 5.56 30.96
C MET A 173 -4.48 6.67 30.90
N ILE A 174 -5.08 6.91 29.72
CA ILE A 174 -6.20 7.85 29.58
C ILE A 174 -7.54 7.18 29.90
N THR A 175 -7.79 6.00 29.33
CA THR A 175 -9.16 5.43 29.26
C THR A 175 -9.40 4.25 30.17
N GLY A 176 -8.34 3.66 30.73
CA GLY A 176 -8.38 2.36 31.42
C GLY A 176 -8.66 1.17 30.49
N GLN A 177 -8.75 1.38 29.17
CA GLN A 177 -9.08 0.35 28.17
C GLN A 177 -7.96 0.21 27.14
N GLU A 178 -7.58 -1.02 26.79
CA GLU A 178 -6.53 -1.28 25.79
C GLU A 178 -7.10 -1.45 24.36
N ASN A 179 -8.25 -2.11 24.23
CA ASN A 179 -8.76 -2.56 22.93
C ASN A 179 -9.39 -1.44 22.07
N SER A 180 -9.63 -0.26 22.63
CA SER A 180 -10.31 0.84 21.90
C SER A 180 -9.36 1.73 21.09
N ILE A 181 -8.04 1.64 21.27
CA ILE A 181 -7.08 2.43 20.49
C ILE A 181 -7.10 2.06 18.99
N ILE A 182 -7.21 0.76 18.67
CA ILE A 182 -7.25 0.33 17.27
C ILE A 182 -8.49 0.88 16.56
N LYS A 183 -9.66 0.77 17.21
CA LYS A 183 -10.92 1.32 16.68
C LYS A 183 -10.80 2.82 16.45
N LEU A 184 -10.13 3.54 17.35
CA LEU A 184 -9.87 4.97 17.22
C LEU A 184 -8.97 5.27 16.00
N LEU A 185 -7.81 4.62 15.91
CA LEU A 185 -6.86 4.83 14.80
C LEU A 185 -7.49 4.49 13.44
N LEU A 186 -8.17 3.35 13.30
CA LEU A 186 -8.82 2.99 12.05
C LEU A 186 -9.90 3.99 11.62
N LYS A 187 -10.65 4.57 12.58
CA LYS A 187 -11.63 5.64 12.27
C LYS A 187 -10.95 6.90 11.74
N VAL A 188 -9.77 7.26 12.25
CA VAL A 188 -8.99 8.43 11.81
C VAL A 188 -8.50 8.20 10.38
N PHE A 189 -7.88 7.05 10.13
CA PHE A 189 -7.22 6.79 8.86
C PHE A 189 -8.16 6.39 7.74
N LYS A 190 -9.40 5.95 8.00
CA LYS A 190 -10.35 5.42 6.99
C LYS A 190 -10.46 6.21 5.67
N PHE A 191 -10.24 7.52 5.68
CA PHE A 191 -10.38 8.39 4.50
C PHE A 191 -9.14 8.41 3.59
N LEU A 192 -7.97 8.10 4.12
CA LEU A 192 -6.73 7.97 3.33
C LEU A 192 -6.66 6.63 2.60
N LEU A 193 -7.56 5.71 2.90
CA LEU A 193 -7.44 4.31 2.51
C LEU A 193 -8.32 4.07 1.28
N PRO A 194 -7.79 3.49 0.19
CA PRO A 194 -8.58 3.16 -0.98
C PRO A 194 -9.42 1.90 -0.70
N GLY A 195 -10.52 2.00 0.05
CA GLY A 195 -11.44 0.89 0.33
C GLY A 195 -12.03 0.91 1.75
N ARG A 196 -12.89 -0.06 2.10
CA ARG A 196 -13.42 -0.20 3.47
C ARG A 196 -12.37 -0.81 4.40
N GLY A 197 -11.32 -0.06 4.71
CA GLY A 197 -10.34 -0.37 5.76
C GLY A 197 -10.86 -0.14 7.18
N TYR A 198 -12.17 -0.28 7.44
CA TYR A 198 -12.69 -0.25 8.80
C TYR A 198 -14.00 -1.02 8.83
N ASN A 199 -13.96 -2.22 9.39
CA ASN A 199 -15.17 -2.92 9.79
C ASN A 199 -15.48 -2.56 11.24
N PRO A 200 -16.48 -1.70 11.53
CA PRO A 200 -16.83 -1.33 12.91
C PRO A 200 -17.23 -2.51 13.79
N LYS A 201 -17.57 -3.66 13.18
CA LYS A 201 -17.94 -4.88 13.88
C LYS A 201 -16.75 -5.81 14.17
N HIS A 202 -15.57 -5.54 13.60
CA HIS A 202 -14.40 -6.36 13.88
C HIS A 202 -13.89 -6.05 15.29
N GLU A 203 -13.73 -7.08 16.09
CA GLU A 203 -13.16 -7.01 17.43
C GLU A 203 -11.81 -7.70 17.42
N TYR A 204 -10.78 -6.95 17.83
CA TYR A 204 -9.42 -7.44 17.95
C TYR A 204 -9.28 -8.18 19.28
N THR A 205 -8.73 -9.39 19.24
CA THR A 205 -8.36 -10.13 20.46
C THR A 205 -7.08 -9.54 21.06
N SER A 206 -6.84 -9.73 22.35
CA SER A 206 -5.60 -9.27 23.00
C SER A 206 -4.33 -9.85 22.34
N GLU A 207 -4.42 -11.07 21.82
CA GLU A 207 -3.32 -11.69 21.07
C GLU A 207 -3.04 -10.94 19.76
N GLN A 208 -4.08 -10.61 18.98
CA GLN A 208 -3.93 -9.82 17.75
C GLN A 208 -3.36 -8.43 18.04
N ILE A 209 -3.82 -7.80 19.13
CA ILE A 209 -3.33 -6.49 19.55
C ILE A 209 -1.83 -6.56 19.89
N GLY A 210 -1.40 -7.61 20.59
CA GLY A 210 -0.01 -7.81 20.99
C GLY A 210 0.93 -8.12 19.81
N GLN A 211 0.41 -8.53 18.66
CA GLN A 211 1.19 -8.83 17.46
C GLN A 211 1.45 -7.59 16.59
N ILE A 212 0.68 -6.51 16.75
CA ILE A 212 0.88 -5.27 15.99
C ILE A 212 2.15 -4.59 16.48
N ARG A 213 3.10 -4.32 15.57
CA ARG A 213 4.41 -3.76 15.92
C ARG A 213 4.46 -2.25 15.75
N HIS A 214 3.74 -1.67 14.78
CA HIS A 214 3.61 -0.20 14.62
C HIS A 214 2.33 0.20 13.86
N LEU A 215 2.07 1.51 13.76
CA LEU A 215 0.84 2.06 13.16
C LEU A 215 0.70 1.70 11.67
N LEU A 216 1.76 1.84 10.88
CA LEU A 216 1.71 1.46 9.45
C LEU A 216 1.35 -0.03 9.24
N GLU A 217 1.82 -0.94 10.10
CA GLU A 217 1.47 -2.36 10.05
C GLU A 217 0.00 -2.60 10.37
N LEU A 218 -0.54 -1.94 11.40
CA LEU A 218 -1.98 -1.99 11.69
C LEU A 218 -2.80 -1.62 10.46
N ILE A 219 -2.39 -0.55 9.76
CA ILE A 219 -3.08 -0.07 8.57
C ILE A 219 -2.96 -1.06 7.42
N HIS A 220 -1.76 -1.60 7.18
CA HIS A 220 -1.51 -2.65 6.21
C HIS A 220 -2.42 -3.87 6.46
N ASP A 221 -2.30 -4.49 7.63
CA ASP A 221 -2.98 -5.77 7.95
C ASP A 221 -4.50 -5.67 7.91
N ASN A 222 -5.03 -4.51 8.30
CA ASN A 222 -6.46 -4.27 8.23
C ASN A 222 -6.99 -4.13 6.77
N TRP A 223 -6.11 -3.99 5.76
CA TRP A 223 -6.50 -4.03 4.34
C TRP A 223 -6.28 -5.37 3.67
N GLN A 224 -5.88 -6.38 4.41
CA GLN A 224 -5.59 -7.69 3.83
C GLN A 224 -6.70 -8.15 2.86
N PRO A 225 -6.35 -8.72 1.69
CA PRO A 225 -7.32 -9.30 0.77
C PRO A 225 -8.24 -10.31 1.47
N LEU A 226 -9.39 -10.60 0.85
CA LEU A 226 -10.30 -11.62 1.40
C LEU A 226 -9.57 -12.96 1.66
N PRO A 227 -9.98 -13.73 2.68
CA PRO A 227 -9.34 -15.01 3.01
C PRO A 227 -9.19 -15.94 1.81
N THR A 228 -10.20 -16.02 0.95
CA THR A 228 -10.18 -16.83 -0.29
C THR A 228 -9.09 -16.40 -1.26
N ARG A 229 -8.83 -15.08 -1.37
CA ARG A 229 -7.74 -14.53 -2.18
C ARG A 229 -6.38 -14.87 -1.57
N MET A 230 -6.28 -14.80 -0.25
CA MET A 230 -5.05 -15.12 0.47
C MET A 230 -4.71 -16.61 0.39
N GLU A 231 -5.71 -17.49 0.45
CA GLU A 231 -5.54 -18.92 0.18
C GLU A 231 -5.00 -19.18 -1.23
N SER A 232 -5.57 -18.53 -2.26
CA SER A 232 -5.05 -18.61 -3.63
C SER A 232 -3.61 -18.11 -3.74
N TYR A 233 -3.25 -17.01 -3.05
CA TYR A 233 -1.89 -16.47 -3.01
C TYR A 233 -0.89 -17.51 -2.50
N LEU A 234 -1.17 -18.14 -1.36
CA LEU A 234 -0.28 -19.13 -0.74
C LEU A 234 -0.08 -20.34 -1.66
N ASN A 235 -1.14 -20.84 -2.29
CA ASN A 235 -1.07 -21.97 -3.22
C ASN A 235 -0.26 -21.66 -4.50
N MET A 236 -0.39 -20.44 -5.02
CA MET A 236 0.26 -20.00 -6.26
C MET A 236 1.73 -19.62 -6.06
N ARG A 237 2.12 -19.22 -4.85
CA ARG A 237 3.48 -18.79 -4.53
C ARG A 237 4.55 -19.82 -4.91
N GLU A 238 4.23 -21.11 -4.80
CA GLU A 238 5.17 -22.21 -5.04
C GLU A 238 5.18 -22.72 -6.50
N ASN A 239 4.20 -22.35 -7.34
CA ASN A 239 3.84 -23.15 -8.52
C ASN A 239 3.78 -22.41 -9.88
N VAL A 240 4.16 -21.14 -10.00
CA VAL A 240 3.73 -20.33 -11.18
C VAL A 240 4.81 -20.04 -12.22
N LYS A 241 4.48 -20.41 -13.48
CA LYS A 241 5.11 -19.90 -14.71
C LYS A 241 4.57 -18.49 -14.99
N ARG A 242 5.39 -17.48 -14.71
CA ARG A 242 5.02 -16.06 -14.73
C ARG A 242 4.82 -15.54 -16.15
N SER A 243 3.79 -14.72 -16.36
CA SER A 243 3.51 -14.06 -17.64
C SER A 243 3.00 -12.67 -17.41
N PHE A 244 3.48 -11.70 -18.20
CA PHE A 244 2.92 -10.35 -18.21
C PHE A 244 1.56 -10.37 -18.91
N PRO A 245 0.49 -9.86 -18.27
CA PRO A 245 -0.69 -9.47 -19.02
C PRO A 245 -0.35 -8.24 -19.87
N ARG A 246 -1.08 -8.09 -20.98
CA ARG A 246 -1.01 -6.94 -21.87
C ARG A 246 -1.67 -5.71 -21.21
N CYS A 247 -1.41 -4.50 -21.69
CA CYS A 247 -2.07 -3.29 -21.17
C CYS A 247 -3.58 -3.31 -21.44
N ALA A 248 -4.33 -2.44 -20.75
CA ALA A 248 -5.79 -2.46 -20.76
C ALA A 248 -6.38 -2.38 -22.17
N ILE A 249 -5.83 -1.54 -23.05
CA ILE A 249 -6.28 -1.43 -24.45
C ILE A 249 -6.08 -2.75 -25.20
N GLU A 250 -4.87 -3.32 -25.14
CA GLU A 250 -4.57 -4.57 -25.82
C GLU A 250 -5.45 -5.74 -25.32
N LEU A 251 -5.73 -5.78 -24.03
CA LEU A 251 -6.67 -6.76 -23.46
C LEU A 251 -8.10 -6.53 -23.99
N GLN A 252 -8.53 -5.28 -24.09
CA GLN A 252 -9.84 -4.93 -24.65
C GLN A 252 -9.95 -5.33 -26.13
N GLU A 253 -8.89 -5.11 -26.92
CA GLU A 253 -8.79 -5.53 -28.31
C GLU A 253 -8.84 -7.06 -28.44
N ALA A 254 -8.21 -7.79 -27.52
CA ALA A 254 -8.25 -9.25 -27.42
C ALA A 254 -9.59 -9.81 -26.91
N GLY A 255 -10.61 -8.96 -26.72
CA GLY A 255 -11.97 -9.37 -26.39
C GLY A 255 -12.30 -9.36 -24.89
N ILE A 256 -11.38 -8.91 -24.04
CA ILE A 256 -11.65 -8.78 -22.61
C ILE A 256 -12.52 -7.55 -22.35
N LYS A 257 -13.52 -7.72 -21.48
CA LYS A 257 -14.39 -6.64 -21.03
C LYS A 257 -14.00 -6.24 -19.61
N PHE A 258 -13.70 -4.97 -19.42
CA PHE A 258 -13.50 -4.39 -18.10
C PHE A 258 -14.83 -3.96 -17.49
N LYS A 259 -15.04 -4.31 -16.22
CA LYS A 259 -16.23 -3.93 -15.46
C LYS A 259 -15.82 -3.52 -14.04
N LYS A 260 -16.26 -2.35 -13.58
CA LYS A 260 -16.15 -2.00 -12.17
C LYS A 260 -16.97 -2.95 -11.31
N VAL A 261 -16.52 -3.21 -10.09
CA VAL A 261 -17.36 -3.82 -9.06
C VAL A 261 -17.47 -2.90 -7.87
N GLU A 262 -18.69 -2.82 -7.33
CA GLU A 262 -18.96 -2.16 -6.07
C GLU A 262 -18.59 -3.14 -4.95
N GLU A 263 -17.28 -3.26 -4.68
CA GLU A 263 -16.75 -4.19 -3.68
C GLU A 263 -16.07 -3.48 -2.51
N GLN A 264 -15.96 -4.20 -1.40
CA GLN A 264 -15.52 -3.66 -0.10
C GLN A 264 -13.99 -3.59 0.05
N ASN A 265 -13.23 -4.39 -0.72
CA ASN A 265 -11.77 -4.48 -0.66
C ASN A 265 -11.15 -4.25 -2.05
N LEU A 266 -10.08 -3.46 -2.11
CA LEU A 266 -9.41 -3.03 -3.34
C LEU A 266 -8.73 -4.17 -4.10
N PHE A 267 -8.27 -5.18 -3.38
CA PHE A 267 -7.44 -6.26 -3.90
C PHE A 267 -8.25 -7.38 -4.58
N ASP A 268 -9.58 -7.34 -4.51
CA ASP A 268 -10.46 -8.40 -5.00
C ASP A 268 -10.78 -8.27 -6.50
N ILE A 269 -9.74 -8.47 -7.31
CA ILE A 269 -9.85 -8.52 -8.77
C ILE A 269 -10.29 -9.91 -9.20
N SER A 270 -11.20 -10.05 -10.17
CA SER A 270 -11.57 -11.36 -10.71
C SER A 270 -11.70 -11.39 -12.22
N PHE A 271 -11.45 -12.56 -12.82
CA PHE A 271 -11.63 -12.77 -14.25
C PHE A 271 -12.49 -14.01 -14.51
N ARG A 272 -13.66 -13.81 -15.13
CA ARG A 272 -14.57 -14.91 -15.50
C ARG A 272 -15.23 -14.62 -16.84
N ASN A 273 -15.24 -15.62 -17.73
CA ASN A 273 -15.91 -15.57 -19.03
C ASN A 273 -15.55 -14.34 -19.89
N GLY A 274 -14.27 -13.97 -19.93
CA GLY A 274 -13.79 -12.82 -20.70
C GLY A 274 -14.09 -11.46 -20.06
N VAL A 275 -14.61 -11.43 -18.82
CA VAL A 275 -14.88 -10.20 -18.08
C VAL A 275 -13.90 -10.09 -16.93
N MET A 276 -13.08 -9.03 -16.95
CA MET A 276 -12.22 -8.62 -15.85
C MET A 276 -12.97 -7.62 -14.96
N ARG A 277 -13.15 -8.00 -13.71
CA ARG A 277 -13.84 -7.25 -12.66
C ARG A 277 -12.81 -6.66 -11.72
N ILE A 278 -12.78 -5.34 -11.61
CA ILE A 278 -11.79 -4.60 -10.81
C ILE A 278 -12.54 -3.61 -9.90
N PRO A 279 -12.23 -3.56 -8.59
CA PRO A 279 -12.69 -2.50 -7.71
C PRO A 279 -12.18 -1.12 -8.16
N THR A 280 -12.90 -0.05 -7.81
CA THR A 280 -12.49 1.32 -8.16
C THR A 280 -11.27 1.75 -7.33
N LEU A 281 -10.22 2.21 -8.01
CA LEU A 281 -9.07 2.87 -7.43
C LEU A 281 -9.20 4.39 -7.61
N THR A 282 -9.36 5.10 -6.49
CA THR A 282 -9.33 6.56 -6.47
C THR A 282 -7.88 7.03 -6.36
N ILE A 283 -7.42 7.81 -7.35
CA ILE A 283 -6.05 8.32 -7.41
C ILE A 283 -6.06 9.82 -7.10
N ARG A 284 -5.39 10.19 -6.02
CA ARG A 284 -5.22 11.54 -5.48
C ARG A 284 -3.74 11.85 -5.27
N ASP A 285 -3.42 13.07 -4.85
CA ASP A 285 -2.04 13.51 -4.58
C ASP A 285 -1.34 12.63 -3.54
N GLU A 286 -2.08 12.15 -2.53
CA GLU A 286 -1.57 11.30 -1.47
C GLU A 286 -1.33 9.83 -1.86
N THR A 287 -1.95 9.36 -2.95
CA THR A 287 -1.95 7.93 -3.32
C THR A 287 -0.54 7.39 -3.46
N GLN A 288 0.37 8.16 -4.09
CA GLN A 288 1.73 7.72 -4.29
C GLN A 288 2.50 7.56 -2.98
N CYS A 289 2.33 8.50 -2.04
CA CYS A 289 2.99 8.46 -0.73
C CYS A 289 2.56 7.24 0.07
N ILE A 290 1.24 7.01 0.17
CA ILE A 290 0.66 5.90 0.94
C ILE A 290 1.13 4.55 0.39
N MET A 291 0.95 4.34 -0.92
CA MET A 291 1.30 3.08 -1.57
C MET A 291 2.81 2.82 -1.47
N ARG A 292 3.66 3.84 -1.64
CA ARG A 292 5.12 3.67 -1.53
C ARG A 292 5.58 3.30 -0.13
N ASN A 293 4.95 3.81 0.92
CA ASN A 293 5.30 3.44 2.30
C ASN A 293 4.84 2.03 2.65
N LEU A 294 3.66 1.62 2.18
CA LEU A 294 3.19 0.24 2.35
C LEU A 294 4.04 -0.76 1.58
N ILE A 295 4.39 -0.44 0.33
CA ILE A 295 5.32 -1.25 -0.47
C ILE A 295 6.67 -1.31 0.24
N ALA A 296 7.23 -0.18 0.69
CA ALA A 296 8.50 -0.19 1.41
C ALA A 296 8.44 -1.07 2.68
N TYR A 297 7.34 -1.01 3.43
CA TYR A 297 7.09 -1.91 4.55
C TYR A 297 7.06 -3.39 4.11
N GLU A 298 6.33 -3.74 3.06
CA GLU A 298 6.29 -5.09 2.48
C GLU A 298 7.67 -5.61 2.02
N GLN A 299 8.54 -4.72 1.54
CA GLN A 299 9.91 -5.07 1.15
C GLN A 299 10.83 -5.35 2.35
N LEU A 300 10.44 -4.91 3.56
CA LEU A 300 11.26 -4.97 4.78
C LEU A 300 10.79 -6.06 5.75
N ILE A 301 9.59 -6.60 5.58
CA ILE A 301 9.08 -7.73 6.36
C ILE A 301 9.63 -9.08 5.88
N PRO A 302 9.56 -10.15 6.71
CA PRO A 302 10.07 -11.46 6.33
C PRO A 302 9.49 -11.95 5.00
N ARG A 303 10.31 -12.66 4.21
CA ARG A 303 9.88 -13.20 2.91
C ARG A 303 8.60 -14.02 3.00
N SER A 304 8.35 -14.74 4.10
CA SER A 304 7.13 -15.54 4.28
C SER A 304 5.85 -14.69 4.29
N SER A 305 5.93 -13.42 4.62
CA SER A 305 4.77 -12.52 4.70
C SER A 305 4.18 -12.22 3.32
N PRO A 306 2.85 -12.00 3.23
CA PRO A 306 2.21 -11.63 1.98
C PRO A 306 2.51 -10.17 1.61
N ILE A 307 2.68 -9.89 0.32
CA ILE A 307 3.03 -8.57 -0.23
C ILE A 307 1.95 -8.05 -1.21
N TYR A 308 0.71 -8.03 -0.74
CA TYR A 308 -0.46 -7.83 -1.59
C TYR A 308 -0.60 -6.41 -2.15
N VAL A 309 -0.08 -5.38 -1.48
CA VAL A 309 -0.02 -4.00 -1.99
C VAL A 309 0.93 -3.94 -3.17
N SER A 310 2.11 -4.54 -3.06
CA SER A 310 3.10 -4.66 -4.15
C SER A 310 2.53 -5.44 -5.33
N ASP A 311 1.94 -6.61 -5.09
CA ASP A 311 1.32 -7.43 -6.14
C ASP A 311 0.19 -6.67 -6.87
N TYR A 312 -0.62 -5.91 -6.12
CA TYR A 312 -1.68 -5.07 -6.68
C TYR A 312 -1.15 -3.94 -7.53
N MET A 313 -0.20 -3.16 -7.01
CA MET A 313 0.32 -2.02 -7.76
C MET A 313 1.08 -2.45 -9.02
N ILE A 314 1.76 -3.60 -9.00
CA ILE A 314 2.39 -4.20 -10.18
C ILE A 314 1.35 -4.75 -11.17
N PHE A 315 0.24 -5.30 -10.67
CA PHE A 315 -0.89 -5.65 -11.54
C PHE A 315 -1.49 -4.42 -12.21
N MET A 316 -1.67 -3.32 -11.48
CA MET A 316 -2.19 -2.07 -12.03
C MET A 316 -1.23 -1.43 -13.04
N ASP A 317 0.07 -1.39 -12.75
CA ASP A 317 1.15 -1.02 -13.69
C ASP A 317 1.04 -1.81 -15.00
N SER A 318 0.87 -3.15 -14.91
CA SER A 318 0.72 -3.98 -16.12
C SER A 318 -0.52 -3.65 -16.98
N LEU A 319 -1.58 -3.10 -16.37
CA LEU A 319 -2.77 -2.63 -17.09
C LEU A 319 -2.59 -1.23 -17.67
N ILE A 320 -1.74 -0.39 -17.07
CA ILE A 320 -1.66 1.04 -17.35
C ILE A 320 -0.30 1.36 -17.96
N ASN A 321 -0.14 1.16 -19.27
CA ASN A 321 1.13 1.52 -19.92
C ASN A 321 1.15 2.98 -20.38
N SER A 322 -0.01 3.54 -20.73
CA SER A 322 -0.16 4.87 -21.32
C SER A 322 -1.38 5.64 -20.78
N GLU A 323 -1.44 6.94 -21.06
CA GLU A 323 -2.60 7.79 -20.76
C GLU A 323 -3.91 7.25 -21.37
N LYS A 324 -3.85 6.55 -22.51
CA LYS A 324 -5.03 5.96 -23.14
C LYS A 324 -5.56 4.75 -22.35
N ASP A 325 -4.69 4.00 -21.70
CA ASP A 325 -5.09 2.91 -20.81
C ASP A 325 -5.81 3.49 -19.58
N VAL A 326 -5.31 4.60 -19.04
CA VAL A 326 -5.97 5.36 -17.97
C VAL A 326 -7.34 5.85 -18.43
N GLU A 327 -7.42 6.52 -19.58
CA GLU A 327 -8.68 7.03 -20.15
C GLU A 327 -9.73 5.90 -20.28
N LEU A 328 -9.31 4.73 -20.77
CA LEU A 328 -10.16 3.55 -20.86
C LEU A 328 -10.68 3.12 -19.48
N LEU A 329 -9.79 2.98 -18.50
CA LEU A 329 -10.15 2.53 -17.15
C LEU A 329 -10.99 3.56 -16.40
N CYS A 330 -10.75 4.86 -16.61
CA CYS A 330 -11.59 5.97 -16.15
C CYS A 330 -13.01 5.87 -16.72
N ARG A 331 -13.15 5.66 -18.04
CA ARG A 331 -14.46 5.45 -18.69
C ARG A 331 -15.20 4.22 -18.16
N LYS A 332 -14.50 3.23 -17.63
CA LYS A 332 -15.08 2.05 -16.98
C LYS A 332 -15.37 2.24 -15.49
N GLY A 333 -15.00 3.39 -14.92
CA GLY A 333 -15.11 3.68 -13.49
C GLY A 333 -14.20 2.81 -12.62
N ILE A 334 -13.15 2.23 -13.21
CA ILE A 334 -12.14 1.45 -12.49
C ILE A 334 -11.08 2.37 -11.90
N ILE A 335 -10.73 3.45 -12.60
CA ILE A 335 -9.90 4.53 -12.06
C ILE A 335 -10.79 5.75 -11.86
N GLU A 336 -10.67 6.39 -10.71
CA GLU A 336 -11.21 7.72 -10.45
C GLU A 336 -10.03 8.69 -10.33
N ASN A 337 -9.79 9.46 -11.39
CA ASN A 337 -8.64 10.36 -11.51
C ASN A 337 -8.94 11.72 -10.87
N TRP A 338 -8.35 11.99 -9.70
CA TRP A 338 -8.37 13.31 -9.04
C TRP A 338 -7.09 14.12 -9.24
N LEU A 339 -6.10 13.61 -9.99
CA LEU A 339 -4.92 14.37 -10.39
C LEU A 339 -5.23 15.33 -11.56
N GLY A 340 -6.30 15.06 -12.30
CA GLY A 340 -6.74 15.89 -13.43
C GLY A 340 -6.00 15.65 -14.75
N ASP A 341 -4.98 14.80 -14.75
CA ASP A 341 -4.21 14.42 -15.95
C ASP A 341 -4.01 12.90 -15.99
N ASP A 342 -4.50 12.27 -17.06
CA ASP A 342 -4.37 10.83 -17.28
C ASP A 342 -2.91 10.41 -17.48
N LYS A 343 -2.07 11.29 -18.01
CA LYS A 343 -0.63 11.05 -18.13
C LYS A 343 0.06 11.03 -16.76
N ALA A 344 -0.34 11.91 -15.85
CA ALA A 344 0.17 11.91 -14.48
C ALA A 344 -0.15 10.58 -13.76
N VAL A 345 -1.37 10.06 -13.95
CA VAL A 345 -1.76 8.74 -13.42
C VAL A 345 -0.89 7.62 -14.00
N ALA A 346 -0.69 7.59 -15.32
CA ALA A 346 0.15 6.57 -15.96
C ALA A 346 1.60 6.62 -15.42
N ILE A 347 2.18 7.82 -15.28
CA ILE A 347 3.51 7.99 -14.70
C ILE A 347 3.56 7.50 -13.24
N LEU A 348 2.53 7.80 -12.44
CA LEU A 348 2.46 7.36 -11.05
C LEU A 348 2.47 5.83 -10.96
N CYS A 349 1.60 5.15 -11.72
CA CYS A 349 1.51 3.70 -11.72
C CYS A 349 2.80 3.04 -12.21
N ASN A 350 3.40 3.55 -13.30
CA ASN A 350 4.61 2.96 -13.87
C ASN A 350 5.83 3.13 -12.97
N LYS A 351 5.92 4.25 -12.23
CA LYS A 351 7.04 4.51 -11.31
C LYS A 351 6.90 3.85 -9.94
N ILE A 352 5.74 3.27 -9.62
CA ILE A 352 5.53 2.70 -8.29
C ILE A 352 6.19 1.33 -8.14
N GLY A 353 6.33 0.58 -9.25
CA GLY A 353 6.99 -0.71 -9.29
C GLY A 353 8.51 -0.64 -9.42
N ASP A 354 9.08 0.55 -9.67
CA ASP A 354 10.53 0.75 -9.78
C ASP A 354 11.23 0.37 -8.47
N ASN A 355 12.22 -0.52 -8.56
CA ASN A 355 13.01 -1.06 -7.45
C ASN A 355 12.19 -1.82 -6.39
N VAL A 356 11.03 -2.39 -6.78
CA VAL A 356 10.19 -3.24 -5.92
C VAL A 356 10.41 -4.71 -6.28
N PHE A 357 10.78 -5.54 -5.29
CA PHE A 357 10.85 -7.00 -5.46
C PHE A 357 9.48 -7.62 -5.19
N CYS A 358 8.96 -8.38 -6.14
CA CYS A 358 7.61 -8.92 -6.06
C CYS A 358 7.50 -10.24 -6.82
N ASP A 359 6.98 -11.26 -6.12
CA ASP A 359 6.80 -12.62 -6.65
C ASP A 359 5.57 -12.75 -7.58
N ARG A 360 4.64 -11.78 -7.52
CA ARG A 360 3.41 -11.67 -8.34
C ARG A 360 2.42 -12.81 -8.15
N ALA A 361 2.26 -13.30 -6.92
CA ALA A 361 1.49 -14.51 -6.66
C ALA A 361 -0.03 -14.25 -6.53
N LEU A 362 -0.44 -13.07 -6.05
CA LEU A 362 -1.84 -12.76 -5.71
C LEU A 362 -2.80 -12.86 -6.91
N TYR A 363 -2.30 -12.49 -8.08
CA TYR A 363 -3.07 -12.44 -9.34
C TYR A 363 -2.59 -13.46 -10.38
N ALA A 364 -1.70 -14.39 -10.01
CA ALA A 364 -1.14 -15.38 -10.92
C ALA A 364 -2.23 -16.22 -11.64
N GLU A 365 -3.24 -16.68 -10.90
CA GLU A 365 -4.38 -17.43 -11.47
C GLU A 365 -5.15 -16.62 -12.51
N ILE A 366 -5.34 -15.33 -12.23
CA ILE A 366 -6.05 -14.40 -13.11
C ILE A 366 -5.23 -14.14 -14.35
N GLN A 367 -3.95 -13.87 -14.21
CA GLN A 367 -3.03 -13.68 -15.34
C GLN A 367 -3.01 -14.92 -16.23
N TYR A 368 -2.92 -16.12 -15.64
CA TYR A 368 -3.00 -17.38 -16.39
C TYR A 368 -4.30 -17.49 -17.17
N SER A 369 -5.45 -17.25 -16.52
CA SER A 369 -6.77 -17.33 -17.14
C SER A 369 -6.98 -16.30 -18.25
N VAL A 370 -6.45 -15.09 -18.06
CA VAL A 370 -6.44 -14.00 -19.06
C VAL A 370 -5.63 -14.42 -20.28
N ASN A 371 -4.41 -14.91 -20.09
CA ASN A 371 -3.55 -15.34 -21.19
C ASN A 371 -4.17 -16.51 -21.97
N MET A 372 -4.75 -17.48 -21.26
CA MET A 372 -5.49 -18.59 -21.86
C MET A 372 -6.69 -18.10 -22.69
N HIS A 373 -7.39 -17.06 -22.22
CA HIS A 373 -8.46 -16.43 -22.99
C HIS A 373 -7.93 -15.74 -24.24
N CYS A 374 -6.91 -14.88 -24.12
CA CYS A 374 -6.34 -14.13 -25.24
C CYS A 374 -5.71 -15.03 -26.32
N ASN A 375 -5.13 -16.16 -25.93
CA ASN A 375 -4.48 -17.10 -26.86
C ASN A 375 -5.47 -18.00 -27.64
N LYS A 376 -6.78 -17.94 -27.36
CA LYS A 376 -7.77 -18.64 -28.20
C LYS A 376 -7.73 -18.07 -29.62
N ARG A 377 -7.65 -18.96 -30.63
CA ARG A 377 -7.52 -18.58 -32.05
C ARG A 377 -8.50 -17.47 -32.44
N TRP A 378 -9.79 -17.63 -32.12
CA TRP A 378 -10.82 -16.61 -32.38
C TRP A 378 -10.47 -15.22 -31.84
N ASN A 379 -9.94 -15.13 -30.63
CA ASN A 379 -9.58 -13.85 -30.00
C ASN A 379 -8.35 -13.21 -30.65
N VAL A 380 -7.38 -14.03 -31.08
CA VAL A 380 -6.22 -13.55 -31.86
C VAL A 380 -6.66 -13.00 -33.22
N TRP A 381 -7.55 -13.71 -33.92
CA TRP A 381 -8.10 -13.25 -35.20
C TRP A 381 -8.94 -11.99 -35.04
N MET A 382 -9.78 -11.92 -34.00
CA MET A 382 -10.57 -10.72 -33.68
C MET A 382 -9.72 -9.51 -33.29
N ALA A 383 -8.63 -9.71 -32.55
CA ALA A 383 -7.69 -8.64 -32.21
C ALA A 383 -7.03 -8.07 -33.48
N LYS A 384 -6.51 -8.94 -34.37
CA LYS A 384 -5.96 -8.52 -35.67
C LYS A 384 -6.98 -7.77 -36.52
N LEU A 385 -8.23 -8.25 -36.54
CA LEU A 385 -9.30 -7.62 -37.31
C LEU A 385 -9.64 -6.22 -36.77
N ARG A 386 -9.76 -6.05 -35.45
CA ARG A 386 -9.95 -4.72 -34.82
C ARG A 386 -8.80 -3.77 -35.10
N HIS A 387 -7.57 -4.23 -34.87
CA HIS A 387 -6.36 -3.42 -35.01
C HIS A 387 -6.13 -2.98 -36.47
N ASN A 388 -6.32 -3.87 -37.44
CA ASN A 388 -6.00 -3.57 -38.84
C ASN A 388 -7.16 -2.87 -39.59
N TYR A 389 -8.41 -3.12 -39.21
CA TYR A 389 -9.57 -2.70 -40.02
C TYR A 389 -10.54 -1.74 -39.33
N PHE A 390 -10.57 -1.65 -38.00
CA PHE A 390 -11.57 -0.82 -37.30
C PHE A 390 -11.04 0.51 -36.77
N HIS A 391 -9.80 0.89 -37.09
CA HIS A 391 -9.31 2.26 -36.89
C HIS A 391 -9.75 3.24 -37.98
N SER A 392 -10.20 2.76 -39.15
CA SER A 392 -10.66 3.59 -40.26
C SER A 392 -12.14 3.34 -40.54
N PRO A 393 -13.00 4.38 -40.55
CA PRO A 393 -14.41 4.25 -40.91
C PRO A 393 -14.62 3.59 -42.28
N TRP A 394 -13.72 3.84 -43.23
CA TRP A 394 -13.78 3.29 -44.58
C TRP A 394 -13.48 1.79 -44.65
N ALA A 395 -12.58 1.30 -43.78
CA ALA A 395 -12.27 -0.12 -43.71
C ALA A 395 -13.45 -0.91 -43.11
N LEU A 396 -14.15 -0.36 -42.10
CA LEU A 396 -15.40 -0.93 -41.59
C LEU A 396 -16.48 -1.02 -42.68
N ILE A 397 -16.71 0.07 -43.42
CA ILE A 397 -17.68 0.11 -44.52
C ILE A 397 -17.32 -0.92 -45.60
N SER A 398 -16.03 -1.04 -45.93
CA SER A 398 -15.54 -2.00 -46.92
C SER A 398 -15.78 -3.45 -46.48
N VAL A 399 -15.57 -3.75 -45.20
CA VAL A 399 -15.87 -5.08 -44.63
C VAL A 399 -17.37 -5.37 -44.67
N LEU A 400 -18.22 -4.42 -44.30
CA LEU A 400 -19.68 -4.58 -44.36
C LEU A 400 -20.17 -4.78 -45.80
N ALA A 401 -19.67 -4.00 -46.75
CA ALA A 401 -19.98 -4.16 -48.16
C ALA A 401 -19.57 -5.55 -48.67
N ALA A 402 -18.38 -6.04 -48.30
CA ALA A 402 -17.94 -7.39 -48.66
C ALA A 402 -18.82 -8.50 -48.08
N ILE A 403 -19.28 -8.37 -46.83
CA ILE A 403 -20.21 -9.32 -46.20
C ILE A 403 -21.56 -9.32 -46.93
N ILE A 404 -22.10 -8.15 -47.26
CA ILE A 404 -23.36 -8.03 -48.00
C ILE A 404 -23.23 -8.67 -49.38
N LEU A 405 -22.13 -8.40 -50.10
CA LEU A 405 -21.87 -9.02 -51.41
C LEU A 405 -21.74 -10.54 -51.32
N LEU A 406 -21.09 -11.07 -50.28
CA LEU A 406 -21.02 -12.52 -50.04
C LEU A 406 -22.40 -13.12 -49.77
N PHE A 407 -23.26 -12.43 -49.01
CA PHE A 407 -24.62 -12.90 -48.76
C PHE A 407 -25.45 -12.91 -50.04
N LEU A 408 -25.39 -11.84 -50.83
CA LEU A 408 -26.09 -11.74 -52.12
C LEU A 408 -25.63 -12.81 -53.11
N THR A 409 -24.32 -13.03 -53.23
CA THR A 409 -23.77 -14.07 -54.12
C THR A 409 -24.14 -15.47 -53.65
N PHE A 410 -24.15 -15.72 -52.34
CA PHE A 410 -24.64 -16.99 -51.79
C PHE A 410 -26.12 -17.22 -52.07
N SER A 411 -26.98 -16.21 -51.85
CA SER A 411 -28.41 -16.28 -52.18
C SER A 411 -28.63 -16.50 -53.67
N GLN A 412 -27.92 -15.79 -54.54
CA GLN A 412 -27.98 -15.97 -55.99
C GLN A 412 -27.59 -17.39 -56.41
N THR A 413 -26.54 -17.95 -55.79
CA THR A 413 -26.09 -19.32 -56.02
C THR A 413 -27.16 -20.32 -55.60
N LEU A 414 -27.78 -20.14 -54.43
CA LEU A 414 -28.89 -20.99 -53.97
C LEU A 414 -30.08 -20.95 -54.93
N TYR A 415 -30.52 -19.77 -55.34
CA TYR A 415 -31.63 -19.63 -56.30
C TYR A 415 -31.29 -20.29 -57.65
N SER A 416 -30.05 -20.15 -58.12
CA SER A 416 -29.58 -20.77 -59.37
C SER A 416 -29.61 -22.29 -59.27
N VAL A 417 -29.13 -22.86 -58.16
CA VAL A 417 -29.19 -24.31 -57.91
C VAL A 417 -30.63 -24.80 -57.80
N PHE A 418 -31.49 -24.12 -57.06
CA PHE A 418 -32.90 -24.48 -56.97
C PHE A 418 -33.64 -24.38 -58.31
N SER A 419 -33.27 -23.44 -59.17
CA SER A 419 -33.82 -23.34 -60.52
C SER A 419 -33.35 -24.44 -61.48
N TYR A 420 -32.24 -25.12 -61.16
CA TYR A 420 -31.70 -26.23 -61.95
C TYR A 420 -32.34 -27.58 -61.59
N TYR A 421 -32.86 -27.73 -60.37
CA TYR A 421 -33.52 -28.94 -59.88
C TYR A 421 -35.05 -28.88 -59.95
N LYS A 422 -35.61 -27.85 -60.57
CA LYS A 422 -37.04 -27.69 -60.87
C LYS A 422 -37.23 -27.77 -62.37
#